data_AF-D5RE59-F1
#
_entry.id   AF-D5RE59-F1
#
_cell.length_a   1.000
_cell.length_b   1.000
_cell.length_c   1.000
_cell.angle_alpha   90.00
_cell.angle_beta   90.00
_cell.angle_gamma   90.00
#
_symmetry.space_group_name_H-M   'P 1'
#
loop_
_entity.id
_entity.type
_entity.pdbx_description
1 polymer ?
#
loop_
_entity_poly.entity_id
_entity_poly.type
_entity_poly.pdbx_seq_one_letter_code
_entity_poly.pdbx_strand_id
1 'polypeptide(L)'
;MKNNLFTFATSELSQDAFICWCLNWINYPNEILYPMAKDIFSNLLKEEKNLENKEIEIRKQYKKIDVLVILKNSKKVYIIEDKTNTFENNQIIRYKEAIKNEIDTIKTVYFKTGFWFSDDDSVLADIKINREDFLGILNKYRGKNQILDDYCEYFERVTESEEKEKNYLISEEELTQKKYWELNIARSIITQYQFMRYIFSKRYIRSGRSIGGGVYTQYDILKDKVFPDTKNENLSEDKRTYSVFWRIDSKDKIGPYISINFYTEHSKGDIKPRCREDEYNKLFNIKRKM
;
A
#
# COMPACT_ATOMS: atom_id res chain seq x y z
N MET A 1 -11.86 -27.91 -3.64
CA MET A 1 -11.48 -26.72 -2.86
C MET A 1 -11.95 -26.93 -1.43
N LYS A 2 -11.07 -26.74 -0.43
CA LYS A 2 -11.43 -26.78 0.99
C LYS A 2 -12.35 -25.59 1.29
N ASN A 3 -13.37 -25.80 2.12
CA ASN A 3 -14.27 -24.74 2.56
C ASN A 3 -13.56 -23.85 3.60
N ASN A 4 -12.80 -22.85 3.13
CA ASN A 4 -11.95 -21.99 3.95
C ASN A 4 -12.62 -20.61 4.15
N LEU A 5 -12.80 -20.21 5.40
CA LEU A 5 -13.52 -18.99 5.81
C LEU A 5 -13.01 -17.73 5.10
N PHE A 6 -11.69 -17.58 4.97
CA PHE A 6 -11.05 -16.40 4.40
C PHE A 6 -11.21 -16.29 2.88
N THR A 7 -11.73 -17.34 2.23
CA THR A 7 -12.13 -17.29 0.81
C THR A 7 -13.37 -16.41 0.60
N PHE A 8 -14.24 -16.31 1.61
CA PHE A 8 -15.50 -15.58 1.52
C PHE A 8 -15.50 -14.26 2.27
N ALA A 9 -14.61 -14.13 3.26
CA ALA A 9 -14.53 -12.92 4.05
C ALA A 9 -13.94 -11.76 3.23
N THR A 10 -14.45 -10.55 3.40
CA THR A 10 -13.85 -9.37 2.75
C THR A 10 -12.44 -9.18 3.29
N SER A 11 -11.48 -8.93 2.39
CA SER A 11 -10.05 -8.95 2.73
C SER A 11 -9.67 -7.94 3.82
N GLU A 12 -10.37 -6.81 3.90
CA GLU A 12 -10.13 -5.75 4.88
C GLU A 12 -10.75 -6.10 6.25
N LEU A 13 -12.04 -6.46 6.31
CA LEU A 13 -12.75 -6.77 7.57
C LEU A 13 -12.36 -8.12 8.20
N SER A 14 -11.77 -9.02 7.42
CA SER A 14 -11.21 -10.26 7.98
C SER A 14 -9.82 -10.05 8.56
N GLN A 15 -9.07 -9.08 8.04
CA GLN A 15 -7.72 -8.80 8.49
C GLN A 15 -7.70 -8.10 9.85
N ASP A 16 -8.48 -7.04 10.05
CA ASP A 16 -8.57 -6.34 11.34
C ASP A 16 -8.96 -7.31 12.48
N ALA A 17 -9.94 -8.16 12.22
CA ALA A 17 -10.47 -9.15 13.15
C ALA A 17 -9.46 -10.26 13.43
N PHE A 18 -8.75 -10.74 12.40
CA PHE A 18 -7.73 -11.78 12.56
C PHE A 18 -6.50 -11.26 13.32
N ILE A 19 -6.06 -10.02 13.05
CA ILE A 19 -4.98 -9.37 13.80
C ILE A 19 -5.40 -9.23 15.27
N CYS A 20 -6.63 -8.74 15.54
CA CYS A 20 -7.17 -8.68 16.91
C CYS A 20 -7.18 -10.06 17.58
N TRP A 21 -7.66 -11.09 16.88
CA TRP A 21 -7.73 -12.46 17.38
C TRP A 21 -6.34 -13.01 17.74
N CYS A 22 -5.35 -12.82 16.87
CA CYS A 22 -3.97 -13.21 17.11
C CYS A 22 -3.36 -12.52 18.33
N LEU A 23 -3.55 -11.20 18.45
CA LEU A 23 -3.01 -10.42 19.57
C LEU A 23 -3.70 -10.77 20.89
N ASN A 24 -5.01 -11.04 20.88
CA ASN A 24 -5.79 -11.25 22.10
C ASN A 24 -5.44 -12.54 22.84
N TRP A 25 -4.80 -13.51 22.18
CA TRP A 25 -4.25 -14.68 22.86
C TRP A 25 -3.27 -14.33 23.98
N ILE A 26 -2.67 -13.12 23.99
CA ILE A 26 -1.82 -12.66 25.09
C ILE A 26 -2.55 -12.62 26.45
N ASN A 27 -3.88 -12.51 26.45
CA ASN A 27 -4.69 -12.47 27.66
C ASN A 27 -5.02 -13.86 28.21
N TYR A 28 -4.58 -14.94 27.55
CA TYR A 28 -4.90 -16.32 27.93
C TYR A 28 -3.62 -17.16 28.06
N PRO A 29 -2.81 -16.95 29.12
CA PRO A 29 -1.47 -17.56 29.27
C PRO A 29 -1.44 -19.09 29.23
N ASN A 30 -2.56 -19.75 29.50
CA ASN A 30 -2.67 -21.21 29.51
C ASN A 30 -3.10 -21.81 28.16
N GLU A 31 -3.37 -20.98 27.16
CA GLU A 31 -3.89 -21.41 25.86
C GLU A 31 -2.76 -21.70 24.86
N ILE A 32 -2.99 -22.65 23.95
CA ILE A 32 -1.96 -23.17 23.03
C ILE A 32 -1.36 -22.11 22.09
N LEU A 33 -2.11 -21.04 21.82
CA LEU A 33 -1.71 -19.92 20.98
C LEU A 33 -1.16 -18.71 21.75
N TYR A 34 -1.10 -18.76 23.09
CA TYR A 34 -0.45 -17.70 23.87
C TYR A 34 0.98 -17.40 23.42
N PRO A 35 1.85 -18.40 23.13
CA PRO A 35 3.20 -18.11 22.67
C PRO A 35 3.25 -17.41 21.31
N MET A 36 2.24 -17.60 20.45
CA MET A 36 2.13 -16.87 19.17
C MET A 36 1.93 -15.38 19.42
N ALA A 37 1.04 -15.03 20.34
CA ALA A 37 0.86 -13.62 20.71
C ALA A 37 2.16 -13.04 21.29
N LYS A 38 2.86 -13.75 22.19
CA LYS A 38 4.17 -13.30 22.71
C LYS A 38 5.17 -13.05 21.59
N ASP A 39 5.23 -13.93 20.59
CA ASP A 39 6.11 -13.76 19.43
C ASP A 39 5.73 -12.54 18.58
N ILE A 40 4.43 -12.28 18.37
CA ILE A 40 3.96 -11.09 17.63
C ILE A 40 4.35 -9.81 18.38
N PHE A 41 4.08 -9.73 19.69
CA PHE A 41 4.42 -8.55 20.48
C PHE A 41 5.93 -8.29 20.53
N SER A 42 6.73 -9.33 20.74
CA SER A 42 8.18 -9.18 20.87
C SER A 42 8.89 -8.93 19.53
N ASN A 43 8.52 -9.68 18.48
CA ASN A 43 9.26 -9.65 17.22
C ASN A 43 8.70 -8.61 16.23
N LEU A 44 7.38 -8.40 16.18
CA LEU A 44 6.77 -7.44 15.26
C LEU A 44 6.54 -6.08 15.92
N LEU A 45 5.93 -6.06 17.11
CA LEU A 45 5.67 -4.81 17.83
C LEU A 45 6.89 -4.30 18.60
N LYS A 46 8.00 -5.05 18.62
CA LYS A 46 9.27 -4.70 19.28
C LYS A 46 9.08 -4.34 20.75
N GLU A 47 8.13 -5.03 21.41
CA GLU A 47 7.87 -4.90 22.83
C GLU A 47 8.80 -5.82 23.64
N GLU A 48 9.02 -5.47 24.90
CA GLU A 48 9.83 -6.32 25.78
C GLU A 48 9.17 -7.69 25.97
N LYS A 49 9.98 -8.76 25.98
CA LYS A 49 9.51 -10.15 26.08
C LYS A 49 8.68 -10.43 27.33
N ASN A 50 8.85 -9.62 28.39
CA ASN A 50 8.13 -9.80 29.64
C ASN A 50 6.82 -8.98 29.63
N LEU A 51 5.79 -9.58 29.01
CA LEU A 51 4.40 -9.11 29.04
C LEU A 51 3.55 -9.83 30.09
N GLU A 52 4.15 -10.75 30.84
CA GLU A 52 3.45 -11.52 31.86
C GLU A 52 2.91 -10.55 32.92
N ASN A 53 1.59 -10.62 33.15
CA ASN A 53 0.81 -9.74 34.05
C ASN A 53 0.48 -8.33 33.53
N LYS A 54 0.70 -8.01 32.25
CA LYS A 54 0.18 -6.76 31.67
C LYS A 54 -1.26 -6.95 31.22
N GLU A 55 -2.17 -6.13 31.74
CA GLU A 55 -3.54 -6.06 31.23
C GLU A 55 -3.51 -5.36 29.86
N ILE A 56 -3.72 -6.15 28.80
CA ILE A 56 -3.68 -5.68 27.41
C ILE A 56 -5.09 -5.65 26.87
N GLU A 57 -5.56 -4.46 26.51
CA GLU A 57 -6.86 -4.27 25.89
C GLU A 57 -6.69 -4.08 24.38
N ILE A 58 -7.47 -4.81 23.60
CA ILE A 58 -7.46 -4.75 22.14
C ILE A 58 -8.84 -4.30 21.67
N ARG A 59 -8.87 -3.21 20.89
CA ARG A 59 -10.10 -2.67 20.31
C ARG A 59 -9.98 -2.67 18.79
N LYS A 60 -11.03 -3.17 18.14
CA LYS A 60 -11.17 -3.14 16.68
C LYS A 60 -11.97 -1.91 16.25
N GLN A 61 -11.57 -1.25 15.16
CA GLN A 61 -12.29 -0.13 14.54
C GLN A 61 -12.62 1.04 15.50
N TYR A 62 -11.78 1.26 16.51
CA TYR A 62 -12.01 2.31 17.52
C TYR A 62 -11.61 3.68 16.99
N LYS A 63 -12.54 4.65 16.95
CA LYS A 63 -12.31 5.99 16.39
C LYS A 63 -11.71 5.95 14.96
N LYS A 64 -12.14 4.97 14.15
CA LYS A 64 -11.65 4.68 12.78
C LYS A 64 -10.25 4.06 12.69
N ILE A 65 -9.61 3.77 13.82
CA ILE A 65 -8.35 3.01 13.86
C ILE A 65 -8.69 1.53 13.68
N ASP A 66 -8.03 0.86 12.74
CA ASP A 66 -8.31 -0.54 12.42
C ASP A 66 -8.11 -1.44 13.65
N VAL A 67 -6.92 -1.38 14.28
CA VAL A 67 -6.63 -2.08 15.53
C VAL A 67 -5.89 -1.16 16.53
N LEU A 68 -6.45 -1.03 17.73
CA LEU A 68 -5.86 -0.30 18.84
C LEU A 68 -5.47 -1.29 19.95
N VAL A 69 -4.20 -1.30 20.33
CA VAL A 69 -3.70 -2.11 21.46
C VAL A 69 -3.28 -1.20 22.59
N ILE A 70 -3.85 -1.38 23.78
CA ILE A 70 -3.58 -0.56 24.97
C ILE A 70 -2.90 -1.43 26.03
N LEU A 71 -1.67 -1.10 26.37
CA LEU A 71 -0.94 -1.68 27.50
C LEU A 71 -1.21 -0.81 28.72
N LYS A 72 -2.23 -1.18 29.52
CA LYS A 72 -2.76 -0.32 30.60
C LYS A 72 -1.69 0.08 31.62
N ASN A 73 -0.85 -0.87 32.02
CA ASN A 73 0.17 -0.66 33.06
C ASN A 73 1.28 0.31 32.65
N SER A 74 1.59 0.41 31.36
CA SER A 74 2.69 1.25 30.85
C SER A 74 2.21 2.50 30.12
N LYS A 75 0.89 2.79 30.15
CA LYS A 75 0.25 3.87 29.38
C LYS A 75 0.78 3.97 27.94
N LYS A 76 0.99 2.81 27.31
CA LYS A 76 1.55 2.68 25.97
C LYS A 76 0.49 2.13 25.05
N VAL A 77 0.40 2.70 23.85
CA VAL A 77 -0.61 2.31 22.87
C VAL A 77 0.04 2.05 21.51
N TYR A 78 -0.42 0.99 20.86
CA TYR A 78 -0.13 0.73 19.45
C TYR A 78 -1.36 1.06 18.62
N ILE A 79 -1.18 1.96 17.65
CA ILE A 79 -2.14 2.25 16.59
C ILE A 79 -1.67 1.43 15.38
N ILE A 80 -2.41 0.38 15.05
CA ILE A 80 -2.12 -0.48 13.91
C ILE A 80 -3.11 -0.12 12.81
N GLU A 81 -2.58 0.42 11.72
CA GLU A 81 -3.31 0.66 10.49
C GLU A 81 -3.03 -0.50 9.55
N ASP A 82 -4.08 -1.22 9.16
CA ASP A 82 -3.95 -2.34 8.26
C ASP A 82 -4.27 -1.93 6.81
N LYS A 83 -3.51 -2.51 5.88
CA LYS A 83 -3.73 -2.36 4.45
C LYS A 83 -3.59 -3.71 3.77
N THR A 84 -4.44 -3.91 2.78
CA THR A 84 -4.31 -5.02 1.83
C THR A 84 -3.54 -4.53 0.61
N ASN A 85 -4.21 -3.86 -0.32
CA ASN A 85 -3.64 -3.38 -1.60
C ASN A 85 -3.59 -1.86 -1.73
N THR A 86 -4.05 -1.12 -0.74
CA THR A 86 -4.11 0.34 -0.73
C THR A 86 -2.96 0.94 0.07
N PHE A 87 -2.73 2.24 -0.11
CA PHE A 87 -1.70 3.01 0.59
C PHE A 87 -2.33 3.85 1.71
N GLU A 88 -1.56 4.12 2.77
CA GLU A 88 -1.95 4.97 3.91
C GLU A 88 -1.58 6.44 3.62
N ASN A 89 -2.55 7.35 3.67
CA ASN A 89 -2.31 8.78 3.41
C ASN A 89 -2.73 9.64 4.61
N ASN A 90 -1.82 9.81 5.58
CA ASN A 90 -1.93 10.69 6.75
C ASN A 90 -3.03 10.34 7.79
N GLN A 91 -3.69 9.20 7.67
CA GLN A 91 -4.57 8.61 8.68
C GLN A 91 -3.84 8.40 10.01
N ILE A 92 -2.62 7.85 9.97
CA ILE A 92 -1.80 7.56 11.17
C ILE A 92 -1.54 8.84 11.99
N ILE A 93 -1.25 9.95 11.31
CA ILE A 93 -1.00 11.25 11.96
C ILE A 93 -2.26 11.76 12.66
N ARG A 94 -3.41 11.67 11.99
CA ARG A 94 -4.71 12.09 12.55
C ARG A 94 -5.09 11.26 13.78
N TYR A 95 -4.81 9.96 13.77
CA TYR A 95 -5.09 9.10 14.92
C TYR A 95 -4.20 9.42 16.11
N LYS A 96 -2.91 9.72 15.88
CA LYS A 96 -1.99 10.19 16.93
C LYS A 96 -2.56 11.43 17.67
N GLU A 97 -3.14 12.38 16.94
CA GLU A 97 -3.76 13.57 17.53
C GLU A 97 -5.03 13.25 18.34
N ALA A 98 -5.86 12.30 17.88
CA ALA A 98 -7.15 11.97 18.50
C ALA A 98 -7.06 11.24 19.86
N ILE A 99 -5.88 10.76 20.26
CA ILE A 99 -5.66 9.99 21.50
C ILE A 99 -4.54 10.58 22.38
N LYS A 100 -3.98 11.73 22.02
CA LYS A 100 -2.79 12.32 22.65
C LYS A 100 -2.97 12.71 24.13
N ASN A 101 -4.20 12.92 24.59
CA ASN A 101 -4.45 13.52 25.91
C ASN A 101 -4.43 12.53 27.09
N GLU A 102 -4.29 11.22 26.85
CA GLU A 102 -4.42 10.18 27.90
C GLU A 102 -3.29 9.12 27.90
N ILE A 103 -2.24 9.28 27.10
CA ILE A 103 -1.24 8.23 26.82
C ILE A 103 0.19 8.80 26.85
N ASP A 104 1.10 8.09 27.51
CA ASP A 104 2.51 8.50 27.64
C ASP A 104 3.32 8.16 26.38
N THR A 105 3.02 7.04 25.72
CA THR A 105 3.73 6.60 24.51
C THR A 105 2.78 6.02 23.46
N ILE A 106 2.79 6.61 22.26
CA ILE A 106 2.06 6.09 21.09
C ILE A 106 3.06 5.54 20.07
N LYS A 107 2.88 4.28 19.68
CA LYS A 107 3.59 3.64 18.57
C LYS A 107 2.64 3.39 17.42
N THR A 108 3.06 3.74 16.22
CA THR A 108 2.27 3.55 15.00
C THR A 108 2.84 2.43 14.17
N VAL A 109 1.95 1.55 13.70
CA VAL A 109 2.28 0.34 12.98
C VAL A 109 1.58 0.38 11.64
N TYR A 110 2.35 0.34 10.57
CA TYR A 110 1.84 0.12 9.23
C TYR A 110 1.89 -1.37 8.93
N PHE A 111 0.72 -2.00 8.82
CA PHE A 111 0.61 -3.45 8.66
C PHE A 111 0.03 -3.78 7.28
N LYS A 112 0.86 -4.29 6.37
CA LYS A 112 0.43 -4.60 5.00
C LYS A 112 0.55 -6.07 4.66
N THR A 113 -0.56 -6.69 4.25
CA THR A 113 -0.60 -8.11 3.84
C THR A 113 -0.68 -8.33 2.32
N GLY A 114 -1.06 -7.33 1.55
CA GLY A 114 -0.97 -7.38 0.09
C GLY A 114 0.42 -6.98 -0.41
N PHE A 115 0.52 -6.77 -1.72
CA PHE A 115 1.79 -6.49 -2.37
C PHE A 115 2.47 -5.20 -1.87
N TRP A 116 3.77 -5.26 -1.64
CA TRP A 116 4.59 -4.14 -1.17
C TRP A 116 5.17 -3.33 -2.36
N PHE A 117 4.75 -2.08 -2.49
CA PHE A 117 5.16 -1.12 -3.49
C PHE A 117 6.12 -0.08 -2.90
N SER A 118 6.75 0.74 -3.76
CA SER A 118 7.65 1.81 -3.30
C SER A 118 6.94 2.89 -2.45
N ASP A 119 5.63 3.05 -2.61
CA ASP A 119 4.84 3.96 -1.79
C ASP A 119 4.90 3.53 -0.31
N ASP A 120 4.86 2.23 -0.04
CA ASP A 120 4.88 1.68 1.33
C ASP A 120 6.17 2.01 2.09
N ASP A 121 7.29 2.09 1.38
CA ASP A 121 8.58 2.51 1.96
C ASP A 121 8.55 3.96 2.47
N SER A 122 7.68 4.80 1.89
CA SER A 122 7.54 6.21 2.27
C SER A 122 6.57 6.48 3.42
N VAL A 123 5.76 5.49 3.84
CA VAL A 123 4.81 5.63 4.97
C VAL A 123 5.55 6.01 6.25
N LEU A 124 5.07 7.02 6.97
CA LEU A 124 5.64 7.47 8.23
C LEU A 124 5.01 6.71 9.41
N ALA A 125 5.55 5.53 9.72
CA ALA A 125 5.16 4.72 10.87
C ALA A 125 6.40 4.33 11.70
N ASP A 126 6.22 4.15 13.01
CA ASP A 126 7.28 3.70 13.91
C ASP A 126 7.72 2.25 13.60
N ILE A 127 6.76 1.43 13.15
CA ILE A 127 6.94 0.03 12.82
C ILE A 127 6.24 -0.24 11.47
N LYS A 128 6.89 -1.03 10.62
CA LYS A 128 6.33 -1.52 9.36
C LYS A 128 6.38 -3.04 9.38
N ILE A 129 5.26 -3.69 9.10
CA ILE A 129 5.13 -5.14 9.07
C ILE A 129 4.57 -5.51 7.70
N ASN A 130 5.28 -6.35 6.96
CA ASN A 130 4.79 -6.91 5.72
C ASN A 130 4.19 -8.31 5.93
N ARG A 131 3.58 -8.88 4.87
CA ARG A 131 3.01 -10.23 4.91
C ARG A 131 4.01 -11.30 5.32
N GLU A 132 5.25 -11.21 4.80
CA GLU A 132 6.30 -12.20 5.05
C GLU A 132 6.67 -12.24 6.54
N ASP A 133 6.86 -11.07 7.16
CA ASP A 133 7.14 -10.95 8.59
C ASP A 133 6.04 -11.60 9.43
N PHE A 134 4.78 -11.32 9.08
CA PHE A 134 3.63 -11.84 9.81
C PHE A 134 3.48 -13.35 9.65
N LEU A 135 3.46 -13.85 8.40
CA LEU A 135 3.36 -15.28 8.12
C LEU A 135 4.56 -16.06 8.66
N GLY A 136 5.74 -15.45 8.71
CA GLY A 136 6.94 -16.04 9.31
C GLY A 136 6.74 -16.38 10.80
N ILE A 137 5.91 -15.62 11.52
CA ILE A 137 5.48 -15.98 12.88
C ILE A 137 4.38 -17.03 12.83
N LEU A 138 3.29 -16.79 12.10
CA LEU A 138 2.12 -17.68 12.10
C LEU A 138 2.46 -19.11 11.70
N ASN A 139 3.36 -19.29 10.72
CA ASN A 139 3.76 -20.61 10.22
C ASN A 139 4.43 -21.49 11.29
N LYS A 140 5.04 -20.90 12.33
CA LYS A 140 5.61 -21.66 13.48
C LYS A 140 4.53 -22.33 14.33
N TYR A 141 3.28 -21.89 14.20
CA TYR A 141 2.15 -22.30 15.03
C TYR A 141 1.09 -23.09 14.25
N ARG A 142 1.35 -23.45 13.00
CA ARG A 142 0.44 -24.29 12.20
C ARG A 142 0.12 -25.62 12.89
N GLY A 143 -1.07 -26.14 12.60
CA GLY A 143 -1.60 -27.37 13.19
C GLY A 143 -2.12 -27.23 14.62
N LYS A 144 -1.98 -26.05 15.23
CA LYS A 144 -2.49 -25.77 16.58
C LYS A 144 -3.94 -25.28 16.59
N ASN A 145 -4.41 -24.71 15.49
CA ASN A 145 -5.76 -24.15 15.40
C ASN A 145 -6.23 -24.03 13.94
N GLN A 146 -7.46 -24.46 13.68
CA GLN A 146 -8.03 -24.47 12.33
C GLN A 146 -8.15 -23.06 11.69
N ILE A 147 -8.48 -22.02 12.48
CA ILE A 147 -8.63 -20.65 11.97
C ILE A 147 -7.26 -20.11 11.53
N LEU A 148 -6.22 -20.40 12.31
CA LEU A 148 -4.84 -20.04 11.96
C LEU A 148 -4.40 -20.74 10.66
N ASP A 149 -4.64 -22.04 10.56
CA ASP A 149 -4.27 -22.83 9.39
C ASP A 149 -5.01 -22.34 8.13
N ASP A 150 -6.31 -22.07 8.25
CA ASP A 150 -7.12 -21.51 7.16
C ASP A 150 -6.60 -20.14 6.69
N TYR A 151 -6.17 -19.27 7.61
CA TYR A 151 -5.59 -17.97 7.26
C TYR A 151 -4.28 -18.12 6.50
N CYS A 152 -3.40 -19.01 6.97
CA CYS A 152 -2.11 -19.22 6.32
C CYS A 152 -2.27 -19.85 4.92
N GLU A 153 -3.18 -20.83 4.77
CA GLU A 153 -3.54 -21.41 3.47
C GLU A 153 -4.16 -20.38 2.51
N TYR A 154 -4.95 -19.43 3.02
CA TYR A 154 -5.48 -18.34 2.22
C TYR A 154 -4.34 -17.50 1.63
N PHE A 155 -3.36 -17.11 2.46
CA PHE A 155 -2.24 -16.31 1.98
C PHE A 155 -1.23 -17.06 1.12
N GLU A 156 -1.13 -18.39 1.23
CA GLU A 156 -0.41 -19.20 0.23
C GLU A 156 -1.00 -18.98 -1.17
N ARG A 157 -2.34 -19.09 -1.30
CA ARG A 157 -3.03 -18.85 -2.59
C ARG A 157 -2.87 -17.43 -3.09
N VAL A 158 -2.97 -16.44 -2.20
CA VAL A 158 -2.74 -15.03 -2.56
C VAL A 158 -1.32 -14.84 -3.07
N THR A 159 -0.33 -15.39 -2.36
CA THR A 159 1.09 -15.29 -2.74
C THR A 159 1.33 -15.95 -4.11
N GLU A 160 0.81 -17.15 -4.35
CA GLU A 160 0.92 -17.81 -5.66
C GLU A 160 0.29 -16.98 -6.79
N SER A 161 -0.85 -16.32 -6.53
CA SER A 161 -1.48 -15.42 -7.50
C SER A 161 -0.61 -14.21 -7.80
N GLU A 162 -0.09 -13.56 -6.75
CA GLU A 162 0.79 -12.40 -6.90
C GLU A 162 2.10 -12.76 -7.63
N GLU A 163 2.72 -13.91 -7.34
CA GLU A 163 3.91 -14.37 -8.07
C GLU A 163 3.65 -14.55 -9.57
N LYS A 164 2.46 -15.06 -9.94
CA LYS A 164 2.05 -15.14 -11.35
C LYS A 164 1.87 -13.75 -11.96
N GLU A 165 1.28 -12.81 -11.22
CA GLU A 165 1.12 -11.41 -11.67
C GLU A 165 2.44 -10.66 -11.81
N LYS A 166 3.51 -11.05 -11.11
CA LYS A 166 4.83 -10.43 -11.30
C LYS A 166 5.38 -10.63 -12.71
N ASN A 167 4.93 -11.65 -13.44
CA ASN A 167 5.36 -11.87 -14.82
C ASN A 167 4.74 -10.83 -15.76
N TYR A 168 5.56 -9.89 -16.20
CA TYR A 168 5.21 -8.84 -17.15
C TYR A 168 5.52 -9.20 -18.61
N LEU A 169 6.16 -10.33 -18.87
CA LEU A 169 6.39 -10.80 -20.23
C LEU A 169 5.06 -11.29 -20.81
N ILE A 170 4.83 -10.95 -22.07
CA ILE A 170 3.65 -11.34 -22.83
C ILE A 170 4.14 -12.19 -24.00
N SER A 171 3.58 -13.39 -24.14
CA SER A 171 3.87 -14.25 -25.28
C SER A 171 3.18 -13.75 -26.56
N GLU A 172 3.69 -14.15 -27.73
CA GLU A 172 3.03 -13.87 -29.02
C GLU A 172 1.62 -14.49 -29.09
N GLU A 173 1.45 -15.67 -28.49
CA GLU A 173 0.16 -16.34 -28.40
C GLU A 173 -0.86 -15.50 -27.60
N GLU A 174 -0.43 -14.94 -26.46
CA GLU A 174 -1.30 -14.04 -25.70
C GLU A 174 -1.63 -12.76 -26.47
N LEU A 175 -0.69 -12.17 -27.19
CA LEU A 175 -0.95 -10.97 -27.99
C LEU A 175 -1.96 -11.22 -29.12
N THR A 176 -2.01 -12.44 -29.66
CA THR A 176 -2.91 -12.80 -30.76
C THR A 176 -4.27 -13.29 -30.29
N GLN A 177 -4.35 -14.00 -29.16
CA GLN A 177 -5.60 -14.58 -28.66
C GLN A 177 -6.37 -13.68 -27.70
N LYS A 178 -5.66 -12.84 -26.94
CA LYS A 178 -6.27 -12.00 -25.90
C LYS A 178 -6.54 -10.60 -26.43
N LYS A 179 -7.66 -10.03 -26.02
CA LYS A 179 -7.91 -8.60 -26.18
C LYS A 179 -6.96 -7.82 -25.26
N TYR A 180 -6.69 -6.56 -25.59
CA TYR A 180 -5.68 -5.81 -24.84
C TYR A 180 -5.96 -5.67 -23.34
N TRP A 181 -7.23 -5.58 -22.93
CA TRP A 181 -7.63 -5.51 -21.52
C TRP A 181 -7.50 -6.84 -20.79
N GLU A 182 -7.31 -7.93 -21.54
CA GLU A 182 -7.06 -9.25 -21.00
C GLU A 182 -5.57 -9.53 -20.78
N LEU A 183 -4.69 -8.64 -21.22
CA LEU A 183 -3.26 -8.73 -20.97
C LEU A 183 -2.95 -8.33 -19.52
N ASN A 184 -2.06 -9.07 -18.86
CA ASN A 184 -1.71 -8.81 -17.46
C ASN A 184 -1.24 -7.38 -17.22
N ILE A 185 -0.39 -6.85 -18.12
CA ILE A 185 0.13 -5.48 -18.05
C ILE A 185 -0.97 -4.40 -18.08
N ALA A 186 -2.17 -4.71 -18.63
CA ALA A 186 -3.28 -3.77 -18.70
C ALA A 186 -4.15 -3.79 -17.43
N ARG A 187 -4.23 -4.92 -16.72
CA ARG A 187 -5.15 -5.12 -15.59
C ARG A 187 -4.47 -5.16 -14.22
N SER A 188 -3.21 -5.59 -14.14
CA SER A 188 -2.50 -5.83 -12.90
C SER A 188 -1.53 -4.70 -12.59
N ILE A 189 -1.75 -4.09 -11.44
CA ILE A 189 -0.85 -3.09 -10.86
C ILE A 189 0.51 -3.70 -10.49
N ILE A 190 0.55 -4.98 -10.09
CA ILE A 190 1.79 -5.70 -9.76
C ILE A 190 2.61 -5.90 -11.03
N THR A 191 1.99 -6.35 -12.12
CA THR A 191 2.66 -6.53 -13.40
C THR A 191 3.27 -5.21 -13.91
N GLN A 192 2.48 -4.13 -13.87
CA GLN A 192 2.96 -2.80 -14.27
C GLN A 192 4.13 -2.32 -13.40
N TYR A 193 4.03 -2.50 -12.09
CA TYR A 193 5.08 -2.15 -11.14
C TYR A 193 6.39 -2.90 -11.44
N GLN A 194 6.32 -4.22 -11.65
CA GLN A 194 7.50 -5.03 -11.97
C GLN A 194 8.16 -4.60 -13.28
N PHE A 195 7.36 -4.33 -14.32
CA PHE A 195 7.90 -3.83 -15.59
C PHE A 195 8.58 -2.46 -15.42
N MET A 196 7.97 -1.52 -14.70
CA MET A 196 8.58 -0.22 -14.43
C MET A 196 9.84 -0.33 -13.57
N ARG A 197 9.87 -1.27 -12.60
CA ARG A 197 11.07 -1.55 -11.78
C ARG A 197 12.21 -2.13 -12.60
N TYR A 198 11.90 -2.94 -13.61
CA TYR A 198 12.90 -3.46 -14.54
C TYR A 198 13.54 -2.32 -15.35
N ILE A 199 12.74 -1.40 -15.91
CA ILE A 199 13.25 -0.26 -16.69
C ILE A 199 13.96 0.77 -15.80
N PHE A 200 13.33 1.17 -14.68
CA PHE A 200 13.79 2.24 -13.79
C PHE A 200 14.26 1.68 -12.45
N SER A 201 15.27 0.79 -12.51
CA SER A 201 15.78 0.12 -11.32
C SER A 201 16.18 1.11 -10.20
N LYS A 202 15.87 0.75 -8.95
CA LYS A 202 16.16 1.54 -7.73
C LYS A 202 15.50 2.93 -7.67
N ARG A 203 14.57 3.26 -8.57
CA ARG A 203 13.76 4.49 -8.48
C ARG A 203 12.47 4.24 -7.69
N TYR A 204 11.95 5.31 -7.12
CA TYR A 204 10.62 5.36 -6.55
C TYR A 204 9.58 5.32 -7.68
N ILE A 205 8.65 4.37 -7.58
CA ILE A 205 7.61 4.14 -8.59
C ILE A 205 6.26 4.17 -7.90
N ARG A 206 5.40 5.05 -8.38
CA ARG A 206 4.06 5.24 -7.85
C ARG A 206 3.09 4.34 -8.60
N SER A 207 2.20 3.69 -7.87
CA SER A 207 1.20 2.80 -8.46
C SER A 207 -0.17 3.05 -7.83
N GLY A 208 -1.25 2.92 -8.59
CA GLY A 208 -2.58 3.10 -8.04
C GLY A 208 -3.70 2.76 -9.02
N ARG A 209 -4.91 3.20 -8.67
CA ARG A 209 -6.09 3.13 -9.53
C ARG A 209 -6.62 4.53 -9.80
N SER A 210 -6.98 4.76 -11.06
CA SER A 210 -7.68 5.98 -11.49
C SER A 210 -9.13 5.99 -10.99
N ILE A 211 -9.81 7.14 -11.09
CA ILE A 211 -11.23 7.29 -10.71
C ILE A 211 -12.13 6.28 -11.47
N GLY A 212 -11.76 5.91 -12.69
CA GLY A 212 -12.46 4.89 -13.48
C GLY A 212 -12.08 3.43 -13.14
N GLY A 213 -11.32 3.19 -12.06
CA GLY A 213 -10.90 1.87 -11.61
C GLY A 213 -9.70 1.27 -12.36
N GLY A 214 -9.29 1.86 -13.49
CA GLY A 214 -8.13 1.43 -14.27
C GLY A 214 -6.82 1.59 -13.49
N VAL A 215 -5.97 0.57 -13.52
CA VAL A 215 -4.65 0.60 -12.86
C VAL A 215 -3.69 1.53 -13.59
N TYR A 216 -2.81 2.17 -12.84
CA TYR A 216 -1.70 2.95 -13.39
C TYR A 216 -0.44 2.72 -12.57
N THR A 217 0.70 2.82 -13.23
CA THR A 217 2.02 2.80 -12.62
C THR A 217 2.89 3.82 -13.34
N GLN A 218 3.55 4.69 -12.58
CA GLN A 218 4.37 5.76 -13.12
C GLN A 218 5.69 5.95 -12.37
N TYR A 219 6.68 6.45 -13.12
CA TYR A 219 7.94 6.94 -12.60
C TYR A 219 8.03 8.44 -12.87
N ASP A 220 8.07 9.23 -11.81
CA ASP A 220 8.18 10.69 -11.89
C ASP A 220 9.63 11.11 -12.19
N ILE A 221 9.83 11.78 -13.32
CA ILE A 221 11.09 12.43 -13.68
C ILE A 221 11.18 13.79 -12.98
N LEU A 222 10.08 14.55 -13.05
CA LEU A 222 9.86 15.80 -12.35
C LEU A 222 8.51 15.70 -11.66
N LYS A 223 8.50 15.94 -10.35
CA LYS A 223 7.29 15.93 -9.54
C LYS A 223 7.07 17.30 -8.91
N ASP A 224 5.82 17.75 -8.92
CA ASP A 224 5.31 18.94 -8.23
C ASP A 224 6.18 20.19 -8.46
N LYS A 225 6.56 20.43 -9.73
CA LYS A 225 7.31 21.62 -10.13
C LYS A 225 6.36 22.77 -10.41
N VAL A 226 6.74 23.99 -10.07
CA VAL A 226 5.91 25.18 -10.25
C VAL A 226 6.42 25.97 -11.46
N PHE A 227 5.53 26.32 -12.40
CA PHE A 227 5.90 27.24 -13.46
C PHE A 227 6.20 28.63 -12.91
N PRO A 228 7.23 29.33 -13.38
CA PRO A 228 7.40 30.74 -13.04
C PRO A 228 6.24 31.56 -13.61
N ASP A 229 5.73 32.53 -12.85
CA ASP A 229 4.65 33.43 -13.29
C ASP A 229 5.17 34.51 -14.26
N THR A 230 5.67 34.07 -15.42
CA THR A 230 6.27 34.93 -16.46
C THR A 230 5.26 35.74 -17.25
N LYS A 231 3.97 35.45 -17.06
CA LYS A 231 2.85 36.09 -17.75
C LYS A 231 2.00 36.95 -16.80
N ASN A 232 2.40 37.08 -15.52
CA ASN A 232 1.69 37.80 -14.46
C ASN A 232 0.21 37.40 -14.38
N GLU A 233 -0.05 36.09 -14.45
CA GLU A 233 -1.41 35.53 -14.43
C GLU A 233 -2.01 35.54 -13.01
N ASN A 234 -1.20 35.84 -11.99
CA ASN A 234 -1.59 35.88 -10.58
C ASN A 234 -2.27 34.57 -10.12
N LEU A 235 -1.87 33.45 -10.73
CA LEU A 235 -2.32 32.12 -10.34
C LEU A 235 -1.53 31.66 -9.11
N SER A 236 -2.22 31.05 -8.17
CA SER A 236 -1.60 30.39 -7.02
C SER A 236 -0.66 29.25 -7.48
N GLU A 237 0.32 28.90 -6.65
CA GLU A 237 1.36 27.93 -7.02
C GLU A 237 0.78 26.54 -7.32
N ASP A 238 -0.25 26.11 -6.59
CA ASP A 238 -0.97 24.85 -6.85
C ASP A 238 -1.54 24.82 -8.27
N LYS A 239 -2.06 25.96 -8.76
CA LYS A 239 -2.57 26.12 -10.13
C LYS A 239 -1.48 26.23 -11.19
N ARG A 240 -0.23 26.43 -10.79
CA ARG A 240 0.96 26.45 -11.65
C ARG A 240 1.82 25.19 -11.49
N THR A 241 1.32 24.16 -10.82
CA THR A 241 2.08 22.94 -10.58
C THR A 241 1.99 21.97 -11.77
N TYR A 242 3.12 21.37 -12.12
CA TYR A 242 3.27 20.40 -13.19
C TYR A 242 4.18 19.24 -12.79
N SER A 243 3.99 18.11 -13.46
CA SER A 243 4.83 16.91 -13.33
C SER A 243 5.14 16.33 -14.70
N VAL A 244 6.30 15.70 -14.81
CA VAL A 244 6.75 14.96 -15.99
C VAL A 244 7.08 13.54 -15.57
N PHE A 245 6.44 12.54 -16.18
CA PHE A 245 6.57 11.16 -15.74
C PHE A 245 6.41 10.15 -16.87
N TRP A 246 7.09 9.02 -16.76
CA TRP A 246 6.79 7.82 -17.54
C TRP A 246 5.60 7.10 -16.91
N ARG A 247 4.62 6.66 -17.69
CA ARG A 247 3.47 5.89 -17.20
C ARG A 247 3.12 4.76 -18.15
N ILE A 248 2.70 3.63 -17.59
CA ILE A 248 2.04 2.56 -18.35
C ILE A 248 0.56 2.88 -18.41
N ASP A 249 0.03 2.93 -19.62
CA ASP A 249 -1.39 3.09 -19.90
C ASP A 249 -1.86 1.97 -20.84
N SER A 250 -3.17 1.89 -21.05
CA SER A 250 -3.77 0.99 -22.04
C SER A 250 -4.96 1.67 -22.69
N LYS A 251 -5.09 1.56 -24.02
CA LYS A 251 -6.19 2.15 -24.78
C LYS A 251 -6.79 1.15 -25.75
N ASP A 252 -8.08 1.33 -26.01
CA ASP A 252 -8.78 0.56 -27.04
C ASP A 252 -8.07 0.67 -28.38
N LYS A 253 -7.93 -0.47 -29.08
CA LYS A 253 -7.25 -0.66 -30.37
C LYS A 253 -5.74 -0.41 -30.42
N ILE A 254 -5.17 0.29 -29.43
CA ILE A 254 -3.70 0.51 -29.33
C ILE A 254 -3.07 -0.60 -28.48
N GLY A 255 -3.77 -1.01 -27.44
CA GLY A 255 -3.26 -1.92 -26.43
C GLY A 255 -2.42 -1.23 -25.35
N PRO A 256 -1.63 -2.00 -24.58
CA PRO A 256 -0.77 -1.45 -23.55
C PRO A 256 0.43 -0.71 -24.15
N TYR A 257 0.76 0.44 -23.58
CA TYR A 257 1.91 1.23 -24.02
C TYR A 257 2.53 1.99 -22.84
N ILE A 258 3.79 2.39 -23.00
CA ILE A 258 4.48 3.30 -22.10
C ILE A 258 4.57 4.68 -22.76
N SER A 259 4.28 5.74 -22.00
CA SER A 259 4.33 7.11 -22.49
C SER A 259 5.02 8.04 -21.51
N ILE A 260 5.72 9.05 -22.03
CA ILE A 260 6.16 10.19 -21.24
C ILE A 260 5.05 11.25 -21.26
N ASN A 261 4.60 11.64 -20.08
CA ASN A 261 3.49 12.55 -19.88
C ASN A 261 3.99 13.85 -19.29
N PHE A 262 3.48 14.96 -19.82
CA PHE A 262 3.62 16.29 -19.25
C PHE A 262 2.25 16.69 -18.70
N TYR A 263 2.11 16.70 -17.38
CA TYR A 263 0.84 16.81 -16.69
C TYR A 263 0.78 18.06 -15.83
N THR A 264 -0.39 18.71 -15.81
CA THR A 264 -0.68 19.83 -14.92
C THR A 264 -2.00 19.55 -14.22
N GLU A 265 -2.03 19.65 -12.90
CA GLU A 265 -3.20 19.28 -12.12
C GLU A 265 -4.22 20.43 -12.15
N HIS A 266 -5.40 20.16 -12.72
CA HIS A 266 -6.45 21.15 -12.88
C HIS A 266 -7.82 20.52 -12.71
N SER A 267 -8.69 21.22 -12.00
CA SER A 267 -10.11 20.92 -11.92
C SER A 267 -10.83 21.37 -13.19
N LYS A 268 -12.01 20.78 -13.44
CA LYS A 268 -12.88 21.20 -14.54
C LYS A 268 -13.27 22.66 -14.33
N GLY A 269 -12.90 23.54 -15.27
CA GLY A 269 -13.15 24.98 -15.21
C GLY A 269 -11.96 25.83 -14.78
N ASP A 270 -10.86 25.23 -14.35
CA ASP A 270 -9.64 25.96 -14.02
C ASP A 270 -9.03 26.63 -15.27
N ILE A 271 -8.57 27.87 -15.10
CA ILE A 271 -7.76 28.56 -16.10
C ILE A 271 -6.40 27.87 -16.14
N LYS A 272 -6.01 27.37 -17.32
CA LYS A 272 -4.69 26.76 -17.49
C LYS A 272 -3.63 27.87 -17.53
N PRO A 273 -2.54 27.74 -16.77
CA PRO A 273 -1.46 28.71 -16.80
C PRO A 273 -0.84 28.75 -18.20
N ARG A 274 -0.78 29.92 -18.83
CA ARG A 274 -0.17 30.12 -20.16
C ARG A 274 1.34 29.90 -20.14
N CYS A 275 2.00 30.13 -19.00
CA CYS A 275 3.42 29.80 -18.83
C CYS A 275 3.76 28.32 -19.06
N ARG A 276 2.76 27.42 -19.09
CA ARG A 276 2.92 26.04 -19.57
C ARG A 276 3.46 25.96 -21.00
N GLU A 277 3.02 26.84 -21.90
CA GLU A 277 3.42 26.83 -23.31
C GLU A 277 4.91 27.12 -23.45
N ASP A 278 5.45 28.03 -22.64
CA ASP A 278 6.86 28.39 -22.64
C ASP A 278 7.73 27.17 -22.28
N GLU A 279 7.33 26.40 -21.25
CA GLU A 279 8.08 25.20 -20.83
C GLU A 279 7.90 24.03 -21.81
N TYR A 280 6.70 23.86 -22.36
CA TYR A 280 6.46 22.88 -23.43
C TYR A 280 7.37 23.16 -24.64
N ASN A 281 7.47 24.41 -25.08
CA ASN A 281 8.32 24.80 -26.20
C ASN A 281 9.81 24.56 -25.91
N LYS A 282 10.28 24.80 -24.68
CA LYS A 282 11.65 24.45 -24.28
C LYS A 282 11.90 22.94 -24.41
N LEU A 283 11.03 22.11 -23.84
CA LEU A 283 11.15 20.65 -23.89
C LEU A 283 11.05 20.11 -25.32
N PHE A 284 10.15 20.66 -26.12
CA PHE A 284 9.98 20.29 -27.52
C PHE A 284 11.23 20.61 -28.36
N ASN A 285 11.84 21.77 -28.14
CA ASN A 285 13.06 22.17 -28.82
C ASN A 285 14.28 21.30 -28.43
N ILE A 286 14.34 20.80 -27.20
CA ILE A 286 15.37 19.84 -26.78
C ILE A 286 15.21 18.52 -27.54
N LYS A 287 13.97 18.00 -27.65
CA LYS A 287 13.68 16.77 -28.41
C LYS A 287 14.09 16.83 -29.88
N ARG A 288 14.00 17.99 -30.54
CA ARG A 288 14.43 18.14 -31.94
C ARG A 288 15.95 18.11 -32.14
N LYS A 289 16.72 18.29 -31.06
CA LYS A 289 18.19 18.32 -31.09
C LYS A 289 18.82 16.98 -30.70
N MET A 290 18.02 16.03 -30.22
CA MET A 290 18.40 14.64 -29.95
C MET A 290 18.08 13.79 -31.17
#